data_AF-R1GE68-F1
#
_entry.id   AF-R1GE68-F1
#
_cell.length_a   1.000
_cell.length_b   1.000
_cell.length_c   1.000
_cell.angle_alpha   90.00
_cell.angle_beta   90.00
_cell.angle_gamma   90.00
#
_symmetry.space_group_name_H-M   'P 1'
#
loop_
_entity.id
_entity.type
_entity.pdbx_description
1 polymer ?
#
loop_
_entity_poly.entity_id
_entity_poly.type
_entity_poly.pdbx_seq_one_letter_code
_entity_poly.pdbx_strand_id
1 'polypeptide(L)'
;MRANAVIVAAALAAGVFATPAAAEELPDRAQAVSLLETGGPGVARAAEAALLGSSADLAAFLATGRQQAQNDDERVLVTQALSTGGPVTKRTAQEALNGTQDDIREYLAHGLALARIADDRIAVGQAMNAGGPTVNARAQKALDGTPADVRAFLETGLQKAKDVDDRITVNQAMAAGGPEVQAAAQTALDGTPADVRYFLSLWRQVAANYDTELTAVQGQLDGAKAAAAGHRPLVVKLAAEKAAKLAADARKANADRLAAQQAKNQQDGRAAAAADAAAQQQAREAAARAAQ
;
A
#
# COMPACT_ATOMS: atom_id res chain seq x y z
N MET A 1 8.47 -44.48 25.45
CA MET A 1 8.20 -45.48 24.40
C MET A 1 8.93 -45.05 23.14
N ARG A 2 9.97 -45.83 22.76
CA ARG A 2 10.56 -46.05 21.42
C ARG A 2 10.72 -44.81 20.52
N ALA A 3 11.86 -44.12 20.42
CA ALA A 3 13.21 -44.54 20.00
C ALA A 3 13.21 -45.40 18.72
N ASN A 4 13.63 -44.84 17.59
CA ASN A 4 14.20 -45.56 16.45
C ASN A 4 15.21 -44.65 15.73
N ALA A 5 16.46 -44.74 16.19
CA ALA A 5 17.63 -44.37 15.41
C ALA A 5 17.93 -45.53 14.47
N VAL A 6 18.04 -45.26 13.16
CA VAL A 6 18.58 -46.21 12.20
C VAL A 6 19.96 -45.70 11.81
N ILE A 7 20.96 -46.23 12.51
CA ILE A 7 22.36 -46.20 12.10
C ILE A 7 22.50 -47.24 11.00
N VAL A 8 22.68 -46.81 9.75
CA VAL A 8 23.12 -47.70 8.68
C VAL A 8 24.64 -47.71 8.68
N ALA A 9 25.21 -48.70 9.36
CA ALA A 9 26.59 -49.12 9.13
C ALA A 9 26.59 -50.09 7.96
N ALA A 10 27.18 -49.69 6.84
CA ALA A 10 27.52 -50.58 5.74
C ALA A 10 29.04 -50.66 5.63
N ALA A 11 29.60 -51.71 6.24
CA ALA A 11 30.96 -52.16 5.98
C ALA A 11 30.89 -53.48 5.20
N LEU A 12 31.28 -53.44 3.94
CA LEU A 12 31.62 -54.63 3.15
C LEU A 12 32.90 -54.32 2.38
N ALA A 13 33.94 -55.03 2.79
CA ALA A 13 35.28 -54.97 2.24
C ALA A 13 35.32 -55.60 0.84
N ALA A 14 35.76 -54.83 -0.14
CA ALA A 14 36.40 -55.31 -1.35
C ALA A 14 37.65 -54.45 -1.55
N GLY A 15 38.83 -55.02 -1.25
CA GLY A 15 40.10 -54.34 -1.43
C GLY A 15 40.46 -54.27 -2.90
N VAL A 16 40.26 -53.10 -3.53
CA VAL A 16 41.02 -52.58 -4.67
C VAL A 16 40.93 -51.05 -4.59
N PHE A 17 42.04 -50.39 -4.23
CA PHE A 17 42.32 -48.94 -4.30
C PHE A 17 41.11 -47.98 -4.32
N ALA A 18 40.44 -47.78 -3.18
CA ALA A 18 39.82 -46.48 -2.95
C ALA A 18 40.98 -45.48 -2.83
N THR A 19 41.25 -44.77 -3.91
CA THR A 19 42.21 -43.66 -3.88
C THR A 19 41.68 -42.62 -2.88
N PRO A 20 42.55 -41.90 -2.15
CA PRO A 20 42.12 -40.88 -1.18
C PRO A 20 41.10 -39.89 -1.77
N ALA A 21 41.20 -39.61 -3.08
CA ALA A 21 40.25 -38.82 -3.85
C ALA A 21 38.79 -39.31 -3.80
N ALA A 22 38.53 -40.62 -3.85
CA ALA A 22 37.16 -41.16 -3.84
C ALA A 22 36.51 -41.10 -2.43
N ALA A 23 37.31 -41.08 -1.37
CA ALA A 23 36.82 -40.99 0.01
C ALA A 23 36.52 -39.54 0.42
N GLU A 24 37.27 -38.57 -0.08
CA GLU A 24 37.03 -37.13 0.14
C GLU A 24 35.80 -36.60 -0.65
N GLU A 25 35.49 -37.22 -1.80
CA GLU A 25 34.35 -36.82 -2.63
C GLU A 25 32.96 -37.05 -2.00
N LEU A 26 32.80 -38.03 -1.11
CA LEU A 26 31.51 -38.33 -0.48
C LEU A 26 31.08 -37.22 0.52
N PRO A 27 31.95 -36.79 1.45
CA PRO A 27 31.73 -35.59 2.26
C PRO A 27 31.44 -34.33 1.44
N ASP A 28 32.20 -34.11 0.36
CA ASP A 28 32.05 -32.93 -0.49
C ASP A 28 30.69 -32.89 -1.20
N ARG A 29 30.22 -34.03 -1.73
CA ARG A 29 28.87 -34.13 -2.32
C ARG A 29 27.79 -33.90 -1.27
N ALA A 30 27.94 -34.45 -0.07
CA ALA A 30 27.00 -34.23 1.02
C ALA A 30 26.93 -32.74 1.42
N GLN A 31 28.08 -32.05 1.45
CA GLN A 31 28.13 -30.62 1.72
C GLN A 31 27.45 -29.80 0.61
N ALA A 32 27.69 -30.12 -0.66
CA ALA A 32 27.04 -29.43 -1.77
C ALA A 32 25.52 -29.68 -1.80
N VAL A 33 25.03 -30.88 -1.48
CA VAL A 33 23.59 -31.15 -1.33
C VAL A 33 22.99 -30.30 -0.20
N SER A 34 23.66 -30.21 0.95
CA SER A 34 23.19 -29.33 2.02
C SER A 34 23.09 -27.87 1.56
N LEU A 35 24.07 -27.37 0.80
CA LEU A 35 24.05 -26.01 0.25
C LEU A 35 22.99 -25.80 -0.83
N LEU A 36 22.66 -26.85 -1.60
CA LEU A 36 21.53 -26.84 -2.54
C LEU A 36 20.19 -26.66 -1.80
N GLU A 37 20.03 -27.32 -0.65
CA GLU A 37 18.79 -27.29 0.12
C GLU A 37 18.64 -26.04 0.98
N THR A 38 19.73 -25.52 1.55
CA THR A 38 19.67 -24.43 2.55
C THR A 38 20.28 -23.11 2.06
N GLY A 39 20.97 -23.11 0.92
CA GLY A 39 21.64 -21.94 0.39
C GLY A 39 20.67 -20.90 -0.19
N GLY A 40 21.18 -19.67 -0.37
CA GLY A 40 20.48 -18.66 -1.17
C GLY A 40 20.33 -19.10 -2.63
N PRO A 41 19.46 -18.44 -3.43
CA PRO A 41 19.14 -18.87 -4.79
C PRO A 41 20.36 -19.04 -5.72
N GLY A 42 21.36 -18.18 -5.61
CA GLY A 42 22.62 -18.27 -6.35
C GLY A 42 23.49 -19.41 -5.84
N VAL A 43 23.61 -19.56 -4.52
CA VAL A 43 24.36 -20.67 -3.90
C VAL A 43 23.78 -22.03 -4.27
N ALA A 44 22.45 -22.16 -4.20
CA ALA A 44 21.74 -23.39 -4.54
C ALA A 44 21.97 -23.76 -6.02
N ARG A 45 21.83 -22.78 -6.93
CA ARG A 45 22.10 -22.99 -8.36
C ARG A 45 23.56 -23.38 -8.64
N ALA A 46 24.51 -22.76 -7.94
CA ALA A 46 25.94 -23.09 -8.08
C ALA A 46 26.24 -24.49 -7.52
N ALA A 47 25.61 -24.89 -6.41
CA ALA A 47 25.70 -26.23 -5.84
C ALA A 47 25.11 -27.29 -6.79
N GLU A 48 23.94 -27.03 -7.38
CA GLU A 48 23.32 -27.91 -8.39
C GLU A 48 24.26 -28.12 -9.59
N ALA A 49 24.79 -27.04 -10.15
CA ALA A 49 25.73 -27.11 -11.26
C ALA A 49 26.98 -27.94 -10.91
N ALA A 50 27.51 -27.77 -9.70
CA ALA A 50 28.66 -28.52 -9.21
C ALA A 50 28.36 -30.02 -8.99
N LEU A 51 27.16 -30.35 -8.49
CA LEU A 51 26.71 -31.74 -8.29
C LEU A 51 26.43 -32.48 -9.61
N LEU A 52 25.99 -31.77 -10.64
CA LEU A 52 25.79 -32.30 -12.00
C LEU A 52 27.11 -32.36 -12.81
N GLY A 53 28.17 -31.72 -12.31
CA GLY A 53 29.47 -31.63 -12.96
C GLY A 53 30.45 -32.74 -12.59
N SER A 54 31.73 -32.48 -12.84
CA SER A 54 32.83 -33.35 -12.45
C SER A 54 33.24 -33.15 -10.99
N SER A 55 34.04 -34.07 -10.45
CA SER A 55 34.64 -33.91 -9.12
C SER A 55 35.50 -32.64 -8.99
N ALA A 56 36.10 -32.18 -10.10
CA ALA A 56 36.84 -30.92 -10.12
C ALA A 56 35.91 -29.71 -10.01
N ASP A 57 34.71 -29.76 -10.60
CA ASP A 57 33.70 -28.70 -10.48
C ASP A 57 33.16 -28.62 -9.05
N LEU A 58 32.94 -29.78 -8.41
CA LEU A 58 32.57 -29.88 -7.01
C LEU A 58 33.65 -29.27 -6.09
N ALA A 59 34.91 -29.65 -6.29
CA ALA A 59 36.03 -29.09 -5.53
C ALA A 59 36.16 -27.57 -5.74
N ALA A 60 36.02 -27.09 -6.98
CA ALA A 60 36.08 -25.66 -7.30
C ALA A 60 34.94 -24.87 -6.64
N PHE A 61 33.73 -25.42 -6.64
CA PHE A 61 32.59 -24.83 -5.95
C PHE A 61 32.83 -24.72 -4.45
N LEU A 62 33.26 -25.80 -3.79
CA LEU A 62 33.49 -25.80 -2.35
C LEU A 62 34.65 -24.90 -1.93
N ALA A 63 35.68 -24.77 -2.78
CA ALA A 63 36.84 -23.92 -2.54
C ALA A 63 36.53 -22.43 -2.68
N THR A 64 35.86 -22.00 -3.76
CA THR A 64 35.65 -20.56 -4.05
C THR A 64 34.26 -20.24 -4.60
N GLY A 65 33.66 -21.13 -5.39
CA GLY A 65 32.37 -20.86 -6.06
C GLY A 65 31.21 -20.59 -5.10
N ARG A 66 31.17 -21.26 -3.94
CA ARG A 66 30.18 -21.00 -2.88
C ARG A 66 30.23 -19.54 -2.43
N GLN A 67 31.43 -19.03 -2.15
CA GLN A 67 31.58 -17.66 -1.65
C GLN A 67 31.22 -16.62 -2.72
N GLN A 68 31.56 -16.89 -3.98
CA GLN A 68 31.17 -16.03 -5.10
C GLN A 68 29.64 -15.98 -5.24
N ALA A 69 28.99 -17.14 -5.23
CA ALA A 69 27.53 -17.22 -5.31
C ALA A 69 26.82 -16.54 -4.13
N GLN A 70 27.38 -16.66 -2.91
CA GLN A 70 26.89 -15.92 -1.74
C GLN A 70 27.00 -14.41 -1.94
N ASN A 71 28.14 -13.94 -2.46
CA ASN A 71 28.35 -12.51 -2.69
C ASN A 71 27.37 -11.94 -3.72
N ASP A 72 27.05 -12.72 -4.75
CA ASP A 72 26.06 -12.36 -5.77
C ASP A 72 24.65 -12.30 -5.18
N ASP A 73 24.26 -13.28 -4.35
CA ASP A 73 22.98 -13.27 -3.65
C ASP A 73 22.84 -12.04 -2.74
N GLU A 74 23.88 -11.70 -1.98
CA GLU A 74 23.93 -10.50 -1.14
C GLU A 74 23.75 -9.21 -1.97
N ARG A 75 24.43 -9.10 -3.12
CA ARG A 75 24.27 -7.97 -4.06
C ARG A 75 22.86 -7.86 -4.61
N VAL A 76 22.21 -8.98 -4.91
CA VAL A 76 20.81 -9.01 -5.36
C VAL A 76 19.88 -8.47 -4.27
N LEU A 77 20.07 -8.88 -3.02
CA LEU A 77 19.26 -8.39 -1.89
C LEU A 77 19.36 -6.87 -1.72
N VAL A 78 20.57 -6.31 -1.80
CA VAL A 78 20.77 -4.85 -1.72
C VAL A 78 20.18 -4.14 -2.94
N THR A 79 20.30 -4.71 -4.13
CA THR A 79 19.68 -4.16 -5.36
C THR A 79 18.15 -4.14 -5.27
N GLN A 80 17.54 -5.15 -4.64
CA GLN A 80 16.11 -5.17 -4.39
C GLN A 80 15.69 -4.08 -3.40
N ALA A 81 16.47 -3.87 -2.33
CA ALA A 81 16.26 -2.76 -1.40
C ALA A 81 16.38 -1.40 -2.11
N LEU A 82 17.35 -1.23 -3.01
CA LEU A 82 17.51 -0.03 -3.84
C LEU A 82 16.32 0.23 -4.76
N SER A 83 15.67 -0.81 -5.27
CA SER A 83 14.55 -0.66 -6.20
C SER A 83 13.23 -0.36 -5.48
N THR A 84 12.99 -1.02 -4.35
CA THR A 84 11.68 -1.03 -3.66
C THR A 84 11.62 -0.17 -2.39
N GLY A 85 12.77 0.24 -1.85
CA GLY A 85 12.85 0.97 -0.58
C GLY A 85 12.40 2.45 -0.66
N GLY A 86 12.28 3.07 0.52
CA GLY A 86 12.10 4.51 0.64
C GLY A 86 13.39 5.29 0.34
N PRO A 87 13.34 6.64 0.33
CA PRO A 87 14.46 7.48 -0.08
C PRO A 87 15.78 7.19 0.68
N VAL A 88 15.71 6.93 1.98
CA VAL A 88 16.90 6.61 2.80
C VAL A 88 17.42 5.21 2.47
N THR A 89 16.53 4.23 2.34
CA THR A 89 16.88 2.87 1.91
C THR A 89 17.57 2.88 0.55
N LYS A 90 17.03 3.62 -0.43
CA LYS A 90 17.62 3.73 -1.76
C LYS A 90 19.02 4.32 -1.73
N ARG A 91 19.19 5.46 -1.05
CA ARG A 91 20.49 6.11 -0.93
C ARG A 91 21.53 5.19 -0.28
N THR A 92 21.20 4.61 0.87
CA THR A 92 22.13 3.76 1.64
C THR A 92 22.44 2.43 0.95
N ALA A 93 21.47 1.85 0.25
CA ALA A 93 21.70 0.67 -0.60
C ALA A 93 22.66 0.99 -1.75
N GLN A 94 22.50 2.16 -2.40
CA GLN A 94 23.43 2.59 -3.46
C GLN A 94 24.84 2.81 -2.91
N GLU A 95 24.98 3.42 -1.74
CA GLU A 95 26.27 3.59 -1.06
C GLU A 95 26.94 2.24 -0.79
N ALA A 96 26.20 1.26 -0.27
CA ALA A 96 26.72 -0.09 -0.04
C ALA A 96 27.15 -0.78 -1.35
N LEU A 97 26.37 -0.67 -2.43
CA LEU A 97 26.70 -1.25 -3.73
C LEU A 97 27.93 -0.63 -4.40
N ASN A 98 28.21 0.65 -4.11
CA ASN A 98 29.39 1.36 -4.58
C ASN A 98 30.66 0.99 -3.78
N GLY A 99 30.50 0.32 -2.64
CA GLY A 99 31.59 -0.11 -1.76
C GLY A 99 32.10 -1.53 -2.04
N THR A 100 32.72 -2.10 -1.01
CA THR A 100 33.26 -3.45 -0.98
C THR A 100 32.18 -4.50 -0.66
N GLN A 101 32.53 -5.79 -0.73
CA GLN A 101 31.61 -6.85 -0.29
C GLN A 101 31.31 -6.77 1.21
N ASP A 102 32.25 -6.30 2.03
CA ASP A 102 32.04 -6.15 3.47
C ASP A 102 31.06 -5.01 3.76
N ASP A 103 31.08 -3.93 2.97
CA ASP A 103 30.08 -2.85 3.08
C ASP A 103 28.66 -3.34 2.77
N ILE A 104 28.53 -4.26 1.80
CA ILE A 104 27.25 -4.91 1.47
C ILE A 104 26.75 -5.76 2.63
N ARG A 105 27.63 -6.55 3.26
CA ARG A 105 27.25 -7.40 4.40
C ARG A 105 26.88 -6.57 5.62
N GLU A 106 27.65 -5.53 5.93
CA GLU A 106 27.35 -4.60 7.02
C GLU A 106 26.01 -3.89 6.79
N TYR A 107 25.74 -3.49 5.55
CA TYR A 107 24.44 -2.93 5.19
C TYR A 107 23.31 -3.93 5.38
N LEU A 108 23.45 -5.17 4.92
CA LEU A 108 22.42 -6.20 5.12
C LEU A 108 22.21 -6.56 6.59
N ALA A 109 23.28 -6.57 7.40
CA ALA A 109 23.23 -6.90 8.82
C ALA A 109 22.57 -5.79 9.66
N HIS A 110 22.89 -4.53 9.37
CA HIS A 110 22.52 -3.40 10.23
C HIS A 110 21.95 -2.22 9.45
N GLY A 111 22.59 -1.80 8.36
CA GLY A 111 22.25 -0.58 7.62
C GLY A 111 20.82 -0.56 7.05
N LEU A 112 20.35 -1.67 6.48
CA LEU A 112 19.02 -1.79 5.87
C LEU A 112 17.91 -1.60 6.90
N ALA A 113 18.06 -2.17 8.10
CA ALA A 113 17.08 -2.01 9.17
C ALA A 113 17.00 -0.54 9.63
N LEU A 114 18.14 0.11 9.84
CA LEU A 114 18.21 1.52 10.22
C LEU A 114 17.61 2.43 9.14
N ALA A 115 17.91 2.17 7.86
CA ALA A 115 17.38 2.93 6.75
C ALA A 115 15.85 2.83 6.66
N ARG A 116 15.29 1.62 6.83
CA ARG A 116 13.83 1.40 6.87
C ARG A 116 13.17 2.13 8.03
N ILE A 117 13.78 2.16 9.21
CA ILE A 117 13.25 2.91 10.37
C ILE A 117 13.19 4.41 10.07
N ALA A 118 14.23 4.94 9.41
CA ALA A 118 14.24 6.34 9.00
C ALA A 118 13.14 6.64 7.97
N ASP A 119 12.98 5.78 6.95
CA ASP A 119 11.92 5.91 5.95
C ASP A 119 10.52 5.85 6.57
N ASP A 120 10.28 4.94 7.52
CA ASP A 120 8.99 4.84 8.22
C ASP A 120 8.67 6.13 8.99
N ARG A 121 9.65 6.68 9.71
CA ARG A 121 9.47 7.97 10.43
C ARG A 121 9.18 9.12 9.47
N ILE A 122 9.83 9.15 8.30
CA ILE A 122 9.53 10.13 7.24
C ILE A 122 8.09 9.96 6.75
N ALA A 123 7.65 8.73 6.48
CA ALA A 123 6.27 8.46 6.04
C ALA A 123 5.23 8.90 7.08
N VAL A 124 5.50 8.72 8.38
CA VAL A 124 4.64 9.25 9.44
C VAL A 124 4.60 10.78 9.45
N GLY A 125 5.75 11.45 9.29
CA GLY A 125 5.78 12.91 9.16
C GLY A 125 4.99 13.44 7.96
N GLN A 126 5.05 12.74 6.83
CA GLN A 126 4.22 13.06 5.65
C GLN A 126 2.72 12.86 5.93
N ALA A 127 2.36 11.79 6.66
CA ALA A 127 0.99 11.54 7.07
C ALA A 127 0.46 12.64 8.01
N MET A 128 1.29 13.20 8.89
CA MET A 128 0.91 14.34 9.74
C MET A 128 0.63 15.60 8.92
N ASN A 129 1.49 15.91 7.94
CA ASN A 129 1.31 17.11 7.11
C ASN A 129 0.02 17.06 6.26
N ALA A 130 -0.38 15.86 5.81
CA ALA A 130 -1.59 15.66 5.03
C ALA A 130 -2.83 15.32 5.88
N GLY A 131 -2.64 15.05 7.17
CA GLY A 131 -3.65 14.50 8.07
C GLY A 131 -4.44 15.55 8.84
N GLY A 132 -5.54 15.10 9.46
CA GLY A 132 -6.31 15.91 10.40
C GLY A 132 -5.78 15.80 11.83
N PRO A 133 -6.48 16.43 12.80
CA PRO A 133 -6.06 16.45 14.21
C PRO A 133 -5.86 15.05 14.82
N THR A 134 -6.69 14.06 14.46
CA THR A 134 -6.57 12.69 15.00
C THR A 134 -5.37 11.98 14.42
N VAL A 135 -5.13 12.10 13.10
CA VAL A 135 -3.90 11.60 12.46
C VAL A 135 -2.69 12.20 13.15
N ASN A 136 -2.65 13.51 13.39
CA ASN A 136 -1.52 14.20 14.01
C ASN A 136 -1.25 13.71 15.42
N ALA A 137 -2.29 13.61 16.26
CA ALA A 137 -2.14 13.14 17.63
C ALA A 137 -1.64 11.69 17.71
N ARG A 138 -2.16 10.79 16.86
CA ARG A 138 -1.77 9.37 16.87
C ARG A 138 -0.40 9.14 16.23
N ALA A 139 -0.08 9.90 15.18
CA ALA A 139 1.24 9.89 14.56
C ALA A 139 2.31 10.37 15.54
N GLN A 140 2.06 11.46 16.28
CA GLN A 140 2.98 11.95 17.30
C GLN A 140 3.24 10.88 18.37
N LYS A 141 2.17 10.26 18.89
CA LYS A 141 2.30 9.15 19.84
C LYS A 141 3.14 7.99 19.30
N ALA A 142 3.01 7.67 18.01
CA ALA A 142 3.81 6.61 17.39
C ALA A 142 5.29 7.02 17.25
N LEU A 143 5.57 8.29 16.90
CA LEU A 143 6.93 8.82 16.79
C LEU A 143 7.66 8.89 18.14
N ASP A 144 6.93 9.15 19.22
CA ASP A 144 7.43 9.15 20.61
C ASP A 144 7.70 7.73 21.13
N GLY A 145 7.23 6.70 20.41
CA GLY A 145 7.39 5.29 20.76
C GLY A 145 8.58 4.60 20.08
N THR A 146 8.48 3.28 20.00
CA THR A 146 9.46 2.40 19.37
C THR A 146 9.31 2.36 17.85
N PRO A 147 10.30 1.85 17.09
CA PRO A 147 10.13 1.61 15.66
C PRO A 147 8.93 0.70 15.32
N ALA A 148 8.59 -0.24 16.21
CA ALA A 148 7.42 -1.09 16.05
C ALA A 148 6.11 -0.29 16.15
N ASP A 149 6.05 0.72 17.03
CA ASP A 149 4.88 1.60 17.16
C ASP A 149 4.69 2.46 15.89
N VAL A 150 5.79 2.99 15.34
CA VAL A 150 5.78 3.71 14.05
C VAL A 150 5.22 2.84 12.94
N ARG A 151 5.69 1.58 12.84
CA ARG A 151 5.22 0.65 11.81
C ARG A 151 3.76 0.24 12.01
N ALA A 152 3.35 -0.08 13.24
CA ALA A 152 1.96 -0.42 13.55
C ALA A 152 1.00 0.74 13.21
N PHE A 153 1.44 1.98 13.42
CA PHE A 153 0.70 3.16 12.98
C PHE A 153 0.58 3.21 11.45
N LEU A 154 1.67 3.05 10.69
CA LEU A 154 1.60 3.07 9.22
C LEU A 154 0.73 1.96 8.63
N GLU A 155 0.83 0.74 9.16
CA GLU A 155 0.11 -0.44 8.64
C GLU A 155 -1.40 -0.39 8.90
N THR A 156 -1.81 0.06 10.09
CA THR A 156 -3.25 0.02 10.47
C THR A 156 -3.74 1.27 11.20
N GLY A 157 -2.89 1.93 11.98
CA GLY A 157 -3.28 3.08 12.80
C GLY A 157 -3.66 4.32 11.97
N LEU A 158 -2.99 4.55 10.86
CA LEU A 158 -3.16 5.70 9.98
C LEU A 158 -4.54 5.70 9.34
N GLN A 159 -4.97 4.57 8.77
CA GLN A 159 -6.30 4.49 8.14
C GLN A 159 -7.41 4.71 9.18
N LYS A 160 -7.28 4.08 10.36
CA LYS A 160 -8.24 4.29 11.47
C LYS A 160 -8.28 5.74 11.95
N ALA A 161 -7.14 6.43 11.93
CA ALA A 161 -7.08 7.84 12.30
C ALA A 161 -7.75 8.73 11.24
N LYS A 162 -7.50 8.47 9.95
CA LYS A 162 -8.16 9.15 8.83
C LYS A 162 -9.67 8.95 8.85
N ASP A 163 -10.14 7.74 9.11
CA ASP A 163 -11.59 7.45 9.19
C ASP A 163 -12.26 8.26 10.32
N VAL A 164 -11.56 8.49 11.43
CA VAL A 164 -12.08 9.34 12.52
C VAL A 164 -12.09 10.81 12.10
N ASP A 165 -11.01 11.31 11.50
CA ASP A 165 -10.95 12.68 11.00
C ASP A 165 -12.03 12.95 9.93
N ASP A 166 -12.24 12.00 9.00
CA ASP A 166 -13.29 12.08 7.99
C ASP A 166 -14.68 12.22 8.64
N ARG A 167 -15.00 11.40 9.66
CA ARG A 167 -16.28 11.53 10.38
C ARG A 167 -16.41 12.85 11.13
N ILE A 168 -15.31 13.41 11.66
CA ILE A 168 -15.30 14.75 12.25
C ILE A 168 -15.64 15.80 11.17
N THR A 169 -15.03 15.71 9.99
CA THR A 169 -15.33 16.62 8.87
C THR A 169 -16.79 16.49 8.41
N VAL A 170 -17.37 15.28 8.39
CA VAL A 170 -18.80 15.10 8.06
C VAL A 170 -19.70 15.78 9.09
N ASN A 171 -19.39 15.67 10.39
CA ASN A 171 -20.17 16.38 11.42
C ASN A 171 -20.09 17.90 11.27
N GLN A 172 -18.92 18.43 10.87
CA GLN A 172 -18.78 19.86 10.57
C GLN A 172 -19.60 20.28 9.34
N ALA A 173 -19.57 19.48 8.27
CA ALA A 173 -20.40 19.70 7.08
C ALA A 173 -21.91 19.67 7.40
N MET A 174 -22.34 18.74 8.26
CA MET A 174 -23.71 18.64 8.75
C MET A 174 -24.13 19.90 9.53
N ALA A 175 -23.26 20.43 10.40
CA ALA A 175 -23.55 21.64 11.17
C ALA A 175 -23.61 22.92 10.29
N ALA A 176 -22.79 22.98 9.23
CA ALA A 176 -22.77 24.12 8.31
C ALA A 176 -23.82 24.04 7.19
N GLY A 177 -24.29 22.84 6.86
CA GLY A 177 -25.20 22.57 5.75
C GLY A 177 -26.68 22.74 6.07
N GLY A 178 -27.49 22.91 5.02
CA GLY A 178 -28.96 22.91 5.13
C GLY A 178 -29.55 21.50 5.32
N PRO A 179 -30.87 21.36 5.46
CA PRO A 179 -31.55 20.10 5.80
C PRO A 179 -31.17 18.90 4.92
N GLU A 180 -31.00 19.09 3.61
CA GLU A 180 -30.60 18.03 2.68
C GLU A 180 -29.16 17.55 2.91
N VAL A 181 -28.24 18.46 3.24
CA VAL A 181 -26.86 18.13 3.59
C VAL A 181 -26.82 17.39 4.91
N GLN A 182 -27.67 17.77 5.86
CA GLN A 182 -27.79 17.09 7.15
C GLN A 182 -28.27 15.65 6.99
N ALA A 183 -29.32 15.41 6.19
CA ALA A 183 -29.83 14.07 5.91
C ALA A 183 -28.78 13.19 5.19
N ALA A 184 -28.08 13.74 4.19
CA ALA A 184 -27.04 13.02 3.46
C ALA A 184 -25.80 12.72 4.33
N ALA A 185 -25.39 13.68 5.17
CA ALA A 185 -24.30 13.49 6.13
C ALA A 185 -24.63 12.41 7.16
N GLN A 186 -25.85 12.43 7.71
CA GLN A 186 -26.31 11.41 8.66
C GLN A 186 -26.33 10.01 8.01
N THR A 187 -26.86 9.90 6.81
CA THR A 187 -26.86 8.64 6.03
C THR A 187 -25.43 8.11 5.83
N ALA A 188 -24.47 8.99 5.53
CA ALA A 188 -23.07 8.61 5.38
C ALA A 188 -22.43 8.16 6.71
N LEU A 189 -22.78 8.81 7.83
CA LEU A 189 -22.27 8.46 9.17
C LEU A 189 -22.80 7.13 9.70
N ASP A 190 -24.00 6.73 9.29
CA ASP A 190 -24.63 5.44 9.62
C ASP A 190 -24.13 4.30 8.73
N GLY A 191 -23.42 4.63 7.64
CA GLY A 191 -22.83 3.70 6.68
C GLY A 191 -21.37 3.31 6.99
N THR A 192 -20.65 2.95 5.93
CA THR A 192 -19.25 2.53 5.96
C THR A 192 -18.28 3.73 5.86
N PRO A 193 -16.97 3.55 6.15
CA PRO A 193 -15.97 4.59 5.89
C PRO A 193 -15.92 5.03 4.41
N ALA A 194 -16.32 4.18 3.47
CA ALA A 194 -16.40 4.55 2.05
C ALA A 194 -17.55 5.55 1.80
N ASP A 195 -18.69 5.38 2.47
CA ASP A 195 -19.85 6.28 2.36
C ASP A 195 -19.52 7.66 2.93
N VAL A 196 -18.82 7.71 4.06
CA VAL A 196 -18.28 8.95 4.66
C VAL A 196 -17.38 9.69 3.66
N ARG A 197 -16.40 8.99 3.06
CA ARG A 197 -15.50 9.60 2.06
C ARG A 197 -16.24 10.05 0.80
N TYR A 198 -17.22 9.27 0.36
CA TYR A 198 -18.04 9.61 -0.79
C TYR A 198 -18.80 10.90 -0.55
N PHE A 199 -19.50 11.01 0.59
CA PHE A 199 -20.18 12.25 0.99
C PHE A 199 -19.22 13.43 1.03
N LEU A 200 -18.05 13.29 1.66
CA LEU A 200 -17.05 14.37 1.74
C LEU A 200 -16.53 14.79 0.36
N SER A 201 -16.39 13.86 -0.59
CA SER A 201 -16.00 14.19 -1.97
C SER A 201 -17.03 15.07 -2.67
N LEU A 202 -18.32 14.74 -2.53
CA LEU A 202 -19.43 15.51 -3.09
C LEU A 202 -19.57 16.85 -2.39
N TRP A 203 -19.51 16.86 -1.05
CA TRP A 203 -19.60 18.06 -0.24
C TRP A 203 -18.53 19.08 -0.59
N ARG A 204 -17.26 18.66 -0.72
CA ARG A 204 -16.16 19.56 -1.12
C ARG A 204 -16.37 20.18 -2.50
N GLN A 205 -16.90 19.42 -3.46
CA GLN A 205 -17.23 19.94 -4.79
C GLN A 205 -18.37 20.97 -4.73
N VAL A 206 -19.43 20.66 -3.96
CA VAL A 206 -20.56 21.58 -3.77
C VAL A 206 -20.11 22.85 -3.06
N ALA A 207 -19.32 22.74 -1.99
CA ALA A 207 -18.80 23.89 -1.25
C ALA A 207 -17.88 24.77 -2.13
N ALA A 208 -16.96 24.17 -2.90
CA ALA A 208 -16.09 24.93 -3.80
C ALA A 208 -16.87 25.66 -4.92
N ASN A 209 -17.88 25.01 -5.48
CA ASN A 209 -18.76 25.63 -6.47
C ASN A 209 -19.61 26.73 -5.85
N TYR A 210 -20.12 26.52 -4.64
CA TYR A 210 -20.90 27.51 -3.91
C TYR A 210 -20.07 28.74 -3.58
N ASP A 211 -18.83 28.59 -3.11
CA ASP A 211 -17.92 29.71 -2.85
C ASP A 211 -17.57 30.48 -4.13
N THR A 212 -17.39 29.77 -5.25
CA THR A 212 -17.14 30.37 -6.57
C THR A 212 -18.36 31.16 -7.05
N GLU A 213 -19.56 30.58 -6.94
CA GLU A 213 -20.82 31.22 -7.29
C GLU A 213 -21.12 32.41 -6.38
N LEU A 214 -20.88 32.29 -5.07
CA LEU A 214 -21.06 33.38 -4.11
C LEU A 214 -20.13 34.55 -4.43
N THR A 215 -18.86 34.26 -4.73
CA THR A 215 -17.87 35.26 -5.15
C THR A 215 -18.30 35.97 -6.43
N ALA A 216 -18.79 35.21 -7.42
CA ALA A 216 -19.30 35.77 -8.68
C ALA A 216 -20.55 36.65 -8.45
N VAL A 217 -21.47 36.21 -7.59
CA VAL A 217 -22.69 36.95 -7.22
C VAL A 217 -22.35 38.22 -6.43
N GLN A 218 -21.41 38.17 -5.49
CA GLN A 218 -20.93 39.36 -4.77
C GLN A 218 -20.26 40.36 -5.71
N GLY A 219 -19.42 39.92 -6.65
CA GLY A 219 -18.86 40.79 -7.69
C GLY A 219 -19.95 41.45 -8.55
N GLN A 220 -21.01 40.71 -8.89
CA GLN A 220 -22.16 41.26 -9.63
C GLN A 220 -23.03 42.20 -8.78
N LEU A 221 -23.19 41.92 -7.49
CA LEU A 221 -23.95 42.76 -6.55
C LEU A 221 -23.21 44.08 -6.28
N ASP A 222 -21.89 44.06 -6.19
CA ASP A 222 -21.09 45.27 -6.04
C ASP A 222 -21.08 46.11 -7.33
N GLY A 223 -21.04 45.46 -8.50
CA GLY A 223 -21.32 46.11 -9.78
C GLY A 223 -22.73 46.72 -9.86
N ALA A 224 -23.75 46.01 -9.34
CA ALA A 224 -25.12 46.50 -9.28
C ALA A 224 -25.31 47.66 -8.28
N LYS A 225 -24.60 47.66 -7.14
CA LYS A 225 -24.54 48.79 -6.20
C LYS A 225 -23.87 50.01 -6.83
N ALA A 226 -22.79 49.81 -7.57
CA ALA A 226 -22.15 50.88 -8.35
C ALA A 226 -23.10 51.47 -9.42
N ALA A 227 -23.92 50.63 -10.06
CA ALA A 227 -24.97 51.09 -10.99
C ALA A 227 -26.18 51.75 -10.28
N ALA A 228 -26.55 51.29 -9.07
CA ALA A 228 -27.63 51.83 -8.26
C ALA A 228 -27.34 53.25 -7.73
N ALA A 229 -26.06 53.60 -7.56
CA ALA A 229 -25.62 54.97 -7.33
C ALA A 229 -26.03 55.94 -8.48
N GLY A 230 -26.47 55.41 -9.63
CA GLY A 230 -27.06 56.16 -10.76
C GLY A 230 -28.60 56.14 -10.85
N HIS A 231 -29.32 55.64 -9.84
CA HIS A 231 -30.80 55.70 -9.68
C HIS A 231 -31.68 55.13 -10.82
N ARG A 232 -31.70 53.80 -11.03
CA ARG A 232 -32.65 53.12 -11.95
C ARG A 232 -33.42 51.95 -11.29
N PRO A 233 -34.60 52.17 -10.68
CA PRO A 233 -35.33 51.18 -9.88
C PRO A 233 -35.79 49.92 -10.64
N LEU A 234 -36.16 50.07 -11.92
CA LEU A 234 -36.58 48.96 -12.78
C LEU A 234 -35.45 47.94 -13.01
N VAL A 235 -34.19 48.39 -13.01
CA VAL A 235 -33.02 47.53 -13.22
C VAL A 235 -32.74 46.67 -11.97
N VAL A 236 -32.95 47.23 -10.78
CA VAL A 236 -32.78 46.52 -9.50
C VAL A 236 -33.84 45.42 -9.35
N LYS A 237 -35.11 45.71 -9.67
CA LYS A 237 -36.18 44.72 -9.61
C LYS A 237 -35.96 43.59 -10.63
N LEU A 238 -35.58 43.92 -11.85
CA LEU A 238 -35.28 42.94 -12.90
C LEU A 238 -34.07 42.05 -12.55
N ALA A 239 -33.06 42.60 -11.87
CA ALA A 239 -31.91 41.82 -11.41
C ALA A 239 -32.30 40.84 -10.29
N ALA A 240 -33.11 41.27 -9.32
CA ALA A 240 -33.60 40.42 -8.23
C ALA A 240 -34.49 39.27 -8.74
N GLU A 241 -35.40 39.55 -9.67
CA GLU A 241 -36.28 38.54 -10.27
C GLU A 241 -35.48 37.53 -11.11
N LYS A 242 -34.44 37.98 -11.82
CA LYS A 242 -33.55 37.09 -12.56
C LYS A 242 -32.71 36.20 -11.64
N ALA A 243 -32.19 36.74 -10.54
CA ALA A 243 -31.44 35.95 -9.56
C ALA A 243 -32.31 34.90 -8.87
N ALA A 244 -33.54 35.25 -8.50
CA ALA A 244 -34.50 34.31 -7.90
C ALA A 244 -34.87 33.17 -8.87
N LYS A 245 -35.08 33.50 -10.15
CA LYS A 245 -35.36 32.50 -11.19
C LYS A 245 -34.17 31.57 -11.42
N LEU A 246 -32.96 32.12 -11.51
CA LEU A 246 -31.74 31.34 -11.70
C LEU A 246 -31.49 30.37 -10.54
N ALA A 247 -31.72 30.82 -9.29
CA ALA A 247 -31.62 29.98 -8.11
C ALA A 247 -32.67 28.84 -8.09
N ALA A 248 -33.89 29.11 -8.56
CA ALA A 248 -34.93 28.09 -8.69
C ALA A 248 -34.59 27.06 -9.78
N ASP A 249 -34.08 27.51 -10.93
CA ASP A 249 -33.66 26.65 -12.04
C ASP A 249 -32.47 25.76 -11.64
N ALA A 250 -31.51 26.30 -10.88
CA ALA A 250 -30.37 25.54 -10.36
C ALA A 250 -30.81 24.45 -9.35
N ARG A 251 -31.76 24.76 -8.46
CA ARG A 251 -32.33 23.76 -7.53
C ARG A 251 -33.04 22.63 -8.27
N LYS A 252 -33.82 22.97 -9.31
CA LYS A 252 -34.51 21.99 -10.14
C LYS A 252 -33.54 21.11 -10.92
N ALA A 253 -32.52 21.70 -11.55
CA ALA A 253 -31.50 20.95 -12.27
C ALA A 253 -30.71 19.99 -11.37
N ASN A 254 -30.45 20.37 -10.12
CA ASN A 254 -29.84 19.47 -9.13
C ASN A 254 -30.77 18.33 -8.71
N ALA A 255 -32.07 18.59 -8.52
CA ALA A 255 -33.05 17.55 -8.21
C ALA A 255 -33.19 16.51 -9.34
N ASP A 256 -33.25 16.98 -10.60
CA ASP A 256 -33.34 16.11 -11.78
C ASP A 256 -32.06 15.26 -11.95
N ARG A 257 -30.89 15.85 -11.67
CA ARG A 257 -29.60 15.13 -11.73
C ARG A 257 -29.48 14.07 -10.63
N LEU A 258 -29.98 14.35 -9.43
CA LEU A 258 -30.00 13.38 -8.33
C LEU A 258 -30.92 12.19 -8.63
N ALA A 259 -32.10 12.44 -9.21
CA ALA A 259 -33.05 11.39 -9.61
C ALA A 259 -32.47 10.48 -10.70
N ALA A 260 -31.82 11.07 -11.73
CA ALA A 260 -31.17 10.30 -12.79
C ALA A 260 -30.02 9.43 -12.26
N GLN A 261 -29.26 9.93 -11.28
CA GLN A 261 -28.13 9.20 -10.71
C GLN A 261 -28.57 8.06 -9.78
N GLN A 262 -29.66 8.25 -9.01
CA GLN A 262 -30.25 7.16 -8.22
C GLN A 262 -30.71 6.00 -9.11
N ALA A 263 -31.30 6.30 -10.27
CA ALA A 263 -31.70 5.27 -11.23
C ALA A 263 -30.49 4.49 -11.78
N LYS A 264 -29.37 5.17 -12.04
CA LYS A 264 -28.13 4.54 -12.51
C LYS A 264 -27.45 3.68 -11.43
N ASN A 265 -27.40 4.17 -10.20
CA ASN A 265 -26.80 3.42 -9.08
C ASN A 265 -27.62 2.16 -8.74
N GLN A 266 -28.95 2.20 -8.90
CA GLN A 266 -29.78 0.99 -8.79
C GLN A 266 -29.47 -0.04 -9.88
N GLN A 267 -29.14 0.40 -11.10
CA GLN A 267 -28.70 -0.50 -12.17
C GLN A 267 -27.33 -1.11 -11.87
N ASP A 268 -26.36 -0.28 -11.46
CA ASP A 268 -24.99 -0.73 -11.19
C ASP A 268 -24.93 -1.67 -9.97
N GLY A 269 -25.72 -1.39 -8.92
CA GLY A 269 -25.84 -2.30 -7.77
C GLY A 269 -26.46 -3.65 -8.13
N ARG A 270 -27.43 -3.68 -9.05
CA ARG A 270 -27.98 -4.94 -9.59
C ARG A 270 -26.94 -5.71 -10.41
N ALA A 271 -26.10 -5.02 -11.17
CA ALA A 271 -25.03 -5.64 -11.94
C ALA A 271 -23.93 -6.24 -11.03
N ALA A 272 -23.55 -5.52 -9.97
CA ALA A 272 -22.58 -6.02 -8.98
C ALA A 272 -23.11 -7.25 -8.24
N ALA A 273 -24.36 -7.23 -7.78
CA ALA A 273 -24.99 -8.38 -7.13
C ALA A 273 -25.08 -9.62 -8.05
N ALA A 274 -25.32 -9.41 -9.35
CA ALA A 274 -25.31 -10.49 -10.34
C ALA A 274 -23.90 -11.06 -10.56
N ALA A 275 -22.86 -10.22 -10.58
CA ALA A 275 -21.47 -10.65 -10.70
C ALA A 275 -21.00 -11.45 -9.48
N ASP A 276 -21.37 -11.02 -8.26
CA ASP A 276 -21.06 -11.75 -7.02
C ASP A 276 -21.75 -13.11 -6.97
N ALA A 277 -23.01 -13.20 -7.40
CA ALA A 277 -23.73 -14.46 -7.50
C ALA A 277 -23.05 -15.43 -8.48
N ALA A 278 -22.58 -14.93 -9.63
CA ALA A 278 -21.85 -15.73 -10.61
C ALA A 278 -20.50 -16.23 -10.08
N ALA A 279 -19.75 -15.39 -9.37
CA ALA A 279 -18.48 -15.77 -8.75
C ALA A 279 -18.65 -16.84 -7.66
N GLN A 280 -19.69 -16.72 -6.83
CA GLN A 280 -20.03 -17.73 -5.84
C GLN A 280 -20.42 -19.07 -6.47
N GLN A 281 -21.12 -19.05 -7.60
CA GLN A 281 -21.48 -20.26 -8.32
C GLN A 281 -20.25 -20.97 -8.90
N GLN A 282 -19.32 -20.22 -9.50
CA GLN A 282 -18.06 -20.77 -10.00
C GLN A 282 -17.20 -21.37 -8.89
N ALA A 283 -17.16 -20.74 -7.71
CA ALA A 283 -16.44 -21.27 -6.55
C ALA A 283 -17.03 -22.60 -6.06
N ARG A 284 -18.38 -22.74 -6.06
CA ARG A 284 -19.06 -23.99 -5.71
C ARG A 284 -18.77 -25.11 -6.71
N GLU A 285 -18.77 -24.80 -8.00
CA GLU A 285 -18.46 -25.76 -9.07
C GLU A 285 -16.99 -26.20 -9.05
N ALA A 286 -16.06 -25.31 -8.70
CA ALA A 286 -14.65 -25.66 -8.49
C ALA A 286 -14.47 -26.58 -7.27
N ALA A 287 -15.14 -26.28 -6.16
CA ALA A 287 -15.11 -27.12 -4.96
C ALA A 287 -15.70 -28.52 -5.21
N ALA A 288 -16.78 -28.63 -5.99
CA ALA A 288 -17.37 -29.91 -6.35
C ALA A 288 -16.46 -30.78 -7.24
N ARG A 289 -15.67 -30.15 -8.13
CA ARG A 289 -14.69 -30.86 -8.98
C ARG A 289 -13.46 -31.33 -8.20
N ALA A 290 -13.06 -30.61 -7.15
CA ALA A 290 -11.96 -31.00 -6.29
C ALA A 290 -12.31 -32.16 -5.32
N ALA A 291 -13.59 -32.49 -5.20
CA ALA A 291 -14.10 -33.56 -4.35
C ALA A 291 -14.37 -34.88 -5.09
N GLN A 292 -14.08 -34.96 -6.39
CA GLN A 292 -14.15 -36.14 -7.25
C GLN A 292 -12.76 -36.72 -7.49
#